data_AF-A0A9E2RP03-F1
#
_entry.id   AF-A0A9E2RP03-F1
#
_cell.length_a   1.000
_cell.length_b   1.000
_cell.length_c   1.000
_cell.angle_alpha   90.00
_cell.angle_beta   90.00
_cell.angle_gamma   90.00
#
_symmetry.space_group_name_H-M   'P 1'
#
loop_
_entity.id
_entity.type
_entity.pdbx_description
1 polymer ?
#
loop_
_entity_poly.entity_id
_entity_poly.type
_entity_poly.pdbx_seq_one_letter_code
_entity_poly.pdbx_strand_id
1 'polypeptide(L)'
;MRFSGRARVCCAIFVCMAWFGSATELAAGTPDLVEPSIAASRSNEPFGLLTSLLAEGGLRDKWLGVERELDDERVQLALCDGDRERCVSPAALQLLAIVDNARAREGRARLGEVNRAINLAIRPMSDLAQYGQPDVWSSPLVTLAHGAGDCEDYAIAKYVALRLAGVDADDLRLVVMHDTIRGEDHAVAAARLDGHWLMLDNNRMAMVEDVDVRNYRPLFVLDERGTMRYIDTPLLAGGPDPDAALLALNLAGQPASASSSDQD
;
A
#
# COMPACT_ATOMS: atom_id res chain seq x y z
N MET A 1 42.76 -54.33 7.37
CA MET A 1 41.81 -55.15 8.17
C MET A 1 40.41 -54.97 7.58
N ARG A 2 39.84 -56.02 6.99
CA ARG A 2 38.46 -56.07 6.50
C ARG A 2 37.55 -56.47 7.66
N PHE A 3 36.41 -55.82 7.82
CA PHE A 3 35.27 -56.42 8.54
C PHE A 3 34.00 -56.32 7.71
N SER A 4 33.29 -57.44 7.73
CA SER A 4 32.12 -57.86 6.97
C SER A 4 30.97 -58.10 7.96
N GLY A 5 29.72 -57.91 7.53
CA GLY A 5 28.53 -58.40 8.25
C GLY A 5 27.26 -57.76 7.70
N ARG A 6 26.63 -58.35 6.66
CA ARG A 6 25.58 -59.38 6.69
C ARG A 6 24.15 -58.82 6.83
N ALA A 7 23.41 -58.93 5.73
CA ALA A 7 21.97 -58.77 5.60
C ALA A 7 21.18 -59.87 6.33
N ARG A 8 19.94 -59.57 6.72
CA ARG A 8 18.89 -60.57 6.99
C ARG A 8 17.53 -60.09 6.47
N VAL A 9 17.03 -60.87 5.53
CA VAL A 9 15.63 -60.95 5.05
C VAL A 9 14.83 -61.77 6.06
N CYS A 10 13.56 -61.43 6.31
CA CYS A 10 12.56 -62.36 6.84
C CYS A 10 11.20 -62.15 6.17
N CYS A 11 10.61 -63.27 5.78
CA CYS A 11 9.42 -63.42 4.96
C CYS A 11 8.21 -63.79 5.84
N ALA A 12 7.04 -63.31 5.40
CA ALA A 12 5.64 -63.72 5.61
C ALA A 12 5.24 -64.71 6.71
N ILE A 13 4.16 -64.38 7.43
CA ILE A 13 3.10 -65.34 7.79
C ILE A 13 1.72 -64.68 7.60
N PHE A 14 0.93 -65.25 6.69
CA PHE A 14 -0.51 -65.06 6.55
C PHE A 14 -1.23 -66.01 7.52
N VAL A 15 -2.16 -65.50 8.34
CA VAL A 15 -3.20 -66.31 8.97
C VAL A 15 -4.53 -65.57 8.84
N CYS A 16 -5.47 -66.24 8.17
CA CYS A 16 -6.86 -65.86 8.00
C CYS A 16 -7.66 -66.58 9.10
N MET A 17 -8.43 -65.86 9.92
CA MET A 17 -9.55 -66.46 10.68
C MET A 17 -10.75 -65.52 10.69
N ALA A 18 -11.90 -66.15 10.57
CA ALA A 18 -13.17 -65.60 10.17
C ALA A 18 -13.93 -64.84 11.27
N TRP A 19 -14.92 -64.11 10.77
CA TRP A 19 -15.97 -63.34 11.43
C TRP A 19 -16.67 -64.03 12.62
N PHE A 20 -16.98 -63.22 13.63
CA PHE A 20 -18.33 -63.17 14.22
C PHE A 20 -18.68 -61.71 14.47
N GLY A 21 -19.81 -61.26 13.91
CA GLY A 21 -20.33 -59.91 14.10
C GLY A 21 -21.08 -59.74 15.42
N SER A 22 -21.27 -58.49 15.82
CA SER A 22 -22.42 -58.04 16.61
C SER A 22 -22.71 -56.58 16.29
N ALA A 23 -24.00 -56.27 16.35
CA ALA A 23 -24.69 -55.16 15.71
C ALA A 23 -24.39 -53.77 16.33
N THR A 24 -24.35 -52.79 15.43
CA THR A 24 -24.90 -51.42 15.53
C THR A 24 -24.81 -50.64 16.84
N GLU A 25 -24.08 -49.52 16.79
CA GLU A 25 -24.60 -48.21 17.19
C GLU A 25 -24.21 -47.19 16.12
N LEU A 26 -25.20 -46.77 15.32
CA LEU A 26 -25.11 -45.64 14.39
C LEU A 26 -25.27 -44.35 15.19
N ALA A 27 -24.17 -43.79 15.68
CA ALA A 27 -24.14 -42.38 16.05
C ALA A 27 -24.07 -41.58 14.74
N ALA A 28 -25.20 -41.01 14.34
CA ALA A 28 -25.26 -40.03 13.26
C ALA A 28 -24.50 -38.77 13.69
N GLY A 29 -23.21 -38.69 13.36
CA GLY A 29 -22.47 -37.45 13.40
C GLY A 29 -23.05 -36.53 12.34
N THR A 30 -23.76 -35.49 12.76
CA THR A 30 -23.98 -34.30 11.93
C THR A 30 -22.59 -33.78 11.54
N PRO A 31 -22.26 -33.69 10.25
CA PRO A 31 -21.08 -32.93 9.86
C PRO A 31 -21.35 -31.49 10.30
N ASP A 32 -20.55 -31.01 11.26
CA ASP A 32 -20.42 -29.58 11.52
C ASP A 32 -20.05 -28.96 10.18
N LEU A 33 -21.04 -28.32 9.56
CA LEU A 33 -20.81 -27.37 8.48
C LEU A 33 -20.04 -26.24 9.14
N VAL A 34 -18.72 -26.36 9.11
CA VAL A 34 -17.84 -25.19 9.20
C VAL A 34 -18.24 -24.34 8.01
N GLU A 35 -19.17 -23.41 8.24
CA GLU A 35 -19.37 -22.27 7.37
C GLU A 35 -17.96 -21.72 7.11
N PRO A 36 -17.47 -21.72 5.87
CA PRO A 36 -16.25 -20.99 5.60
C PRO A 36 -16.60 -19.56 5.93
N SER A 37 -16.08 -19.05 7.05
CA SER A 37 -16.06 -17.62 7.28
C SER A 37 -15.22 -17.06 6.14
N ILE A 38 -15.89 -16.65 5.06
CA ILE A 38 -15.33 -15.72 4.10
C ILE A 38 -15.26 -14.40 4.86
N ALA A 39 -14.33 -14.32 5.82
CA ALA A 39 -13.72 -13.06 6.13
C ALA A 39 -13.07 -12.68 4.80
N ALA A 40 -13.77 -11.85 4.01
CA ALA A 40 -13.23 -11.30 2.79
C ALA A 40 -11.86 -10.75 3.16
N SER A 41 -10.80 -11.42 2.71
CA SER A 41 -9.43 -10.99 2.97
C SER A 41 -9.35 -9.57 2.46
N ARG A 42 -9.25 -8.60 3.37
CA ARG A 42 -9.00 -7.23 2.97
C ARG A 42 -7.73 -7.24 2.12
N SER A 43 -7.71 -6.41 1.09
CA SER A 43 -6.53 -6.28 0.25
C SER A 43 -5.34 -5.84 1.11
N ASN A 44 -4.14 -6.27 0.76
CA ASN A 44 -2.91 -5.79 1.39
C ASN A 44 -2.52 -4.39 0.91
N GLU A 45 -3.21 -3.86 -0.10
CA GLU A 45 -3.02 -2.51 -0.63
C GLU A 45 -3.56 -1.44 0.35
N PRO A 46 -3.09 -0.19 0.25
CA PRO A 46 -3.63 0.91 1.03
C PRO A 46 -5.15 1.02 0.93
N PHE A 47 -5.79 1.45 2.02
CA PHE A 47 -7.23 1.51 2.22
C PHE A 47 -7.94 0.15 2.26
N GLY A 48 -7.20 -0.96 2.19
CA GLY A 48 -7.76 -2.32 2.19
C GLY A 48 -8.61 -2.64 0.96
N LEU A 49 -8.50 -1.84 -0.10
CA LEU A 49 -9.30 -1.94 -1.32
C LEU A 49 -8.64 -2.87 -2.34
N LEU A 50 -9.47 -3.62 -3.07
CA LEU A 50 -9.00 -4.48 -4.16
C LEU A 50 -8.47 -3.63 -5.32
N THR A 51 -7.52 -4.19 -6.05
CA THR A 51 -6.91 -3.54 -7.19
C THR A 51 -6.87 -4.47 -8.40
N SER A 52 -6.89 -3.87 -9.59
CA SER A 52 -6.69 -4.57 -10.86
C SER A 52 -5.55 -3.93 -11.63
N LEU A 53 -4.69 -4.74 -12.24
CA LEU A 53 -3.61 -4.25 -13.09
C LEU A 53 -4.15 -3.39 -14.22
N LEU A 54 -3.56 -2.21 -14.41
CA LEU A 54 -3.84 -1.34 -15.53
C LEU A 54 -2.93 -1.75 -16.69
N ALA A 55 -3.51 -2.30 -17.77
CA ALA A 55 -2.74 -2.82 -18.91
C ALA A 55 -2.20 -1.72 -19.83
N GLU A 56 -2.85 -0.56 -19.88
CA GLU A 56 -2.54 0.55 -20.78
C GLU A 56 -3.06 1.89 -20.22
N GLY A 57 -2.55 3.01 -20.73
CA GLY A 57 -3.00 4.35 -20.40
C GLY A 57 -1.86 5.27 -19.95
N GLY A 58 -2.11 6.58 -20.02
CA GLY A 58 -1.07 7.60 -19.81
C GLY A 58 -0.34 7.49 -18.48
N LEU A 59 -1.03 7.19 -17.38
CA LEU A 59 -0.39 6.99 -16.06
C LEU A 59 0.61 5.81 -16.08
N ARG A 60 0.25 4.71 -16.72
CA ARG A 60 1.14 3.55 -16.85
C ARG A 60 2.36 3.90 -17.70
N ASP A 61 2.15 4.60 -18.82
CA ASP A 61 3.23 4.98 -19.72
C ASP A 61 4.22 5.94 -19.05
N LYS A 62 3.71 6.85 -18.20
CA LYS A 62 4.51 7.73 -17.36
C LYS A 62 5.30 6.95 -16.31
N TRP A 63 4.66 6.04 -15.59
CA TRP A 63 5.35 5.21 -14.61
C TRP A 63 6.45 4.36 -15.23
N LEU A 64 6.20 3.75 -16.41
CA LEU A 64 7.23 3.04 -17.18
C LEU A 64 8.37 3.97 -17.64
N GLY A 65 8.08 5.26 -17.86
CA GLY A 65 9.10 6.27 -18.11
C GLY A 65 10.00 6.48 -16.90
N VAL A 66 9.38 6.76 -15.74
CA VAL A 66 10.07 6.93 -14.46
C VAL A 66 10.90 5.69 -14.12
N GLU A 67 10.36 4.47 -14.26
CA GLU A 67 11.09 3.24 -13.98
C GLU A 67 12.41 3.11 -14.78
N ARG A 68 12.41 3.55 -16.06
CA ARG A 68 13.64 3.58 -16.86
C ARG A 68 14.63 4.61 -16.33
N GLU A 69 14.17 5.79 -15.95
CA GLU A 69 15.02 6.81 -15.33
C GLU A 69 15.59 6.32 -14.00
N LEU A 70 14.79 5.62 -13.19
CA LEU A 70 15.25 5.02 -11.93
C LEU A 70 16.33 3.96 -12.13
N ASP A 71 16.25 3.17 -13.20
CA ASP A 71 17.29 2.19 -13.53
C ASP A 71 18.61 2.86 -13.92
N ASP A 72 18.55 3.96 -14.66
CA ASP A 72 19.73 4.78 -14.98
C ASP A 72 20.32 5.44 -13.72
N GLU A 73 19.46 6.04 -12.88
CA GLU A 73 19.87 6.67 -11.62
C GLU A 73 20.49 5.69 -10.63
N ARG A 74 20.04 4.43 -10.62
CA ARG A 74 20.58 3.39 -9.74
C ARG A 74 22.08 3.19 -9.96
N VAL A 75 22.54 3.25 -11.22
CA VAL A 75 23.96 3.14 -11.54
C VAL A 75 24.73 4.34 -10.98
N GLN A 76 24.20 5.55 -11.18
CA GLN A 76 24.80 6.78 -10.67
C GLN A 76 24.87 6.81 -9.15
N LEU A 77 23.80 6.40 -8.47
CA LEU A 77 23.73 6.28 -7.01
C LEU A 77 24.74 5.27 -6.48
N ALA A 78 24.86 4.10 -7.10
CA ALA A 78 25.83 3.08 -6.68
C ALA A 78 27.28 3.57 -6.81
N LEU A 79 27.61 4.29 -7.89
CA LEU A 79 28.93 4.90 -8.07
C LEU A 79 29.20 5.97 -7.01
N CYS A 80 28.23 6.84 -6.74
CA CYS A 80 28.35 7.90 -5.75
C CYS A 80 28.42 7.37 -4.31
N ASP A 81 27.73 6.28 -3.97
CA ASP A 81 27.81 5.67 -2.65
C ASP A 81 29.17 5.01 -2.41
N GLY A 82 29.79 4.46 -3.46
CA GLY A 82 31.13 3.85 -3.40
C GLY A 82 32.29 4.84 -3.26
N ASP A 83 32.18 6.06 -3.81
CA ASP A 83 33.19 7.12 -3.69
C ASP A 83 32.53 8.51 -3.61
N ARG A 84 32.07 8.87 -2.39
CA ARG A 84 31.35 10.13 -2.16
C ARG A 84 32.19 11.37 -2.38
N GLU A 85 33.50 11.30 -2.15
CA GLU A 85 34.41 12.44 -2.33
C GLU A 85 34.56 12.81 -3.81
N ARG A 86 34.43 11.82 -4.71
CA ARG A 86 34.54 12.03 -6.16
C ARG A 86 33.21 12.01 -6.90
N CYS A 87 32.09 11.86 -6.21
CA CYS A 87 30.78 11.92 -6.83
C CYS A 87 30.52 13.32 -7.40
N VAL A 88 30.20 13.38 -8.69
CA VAL A 88 29.96 14.64 -9.43
C VAL A 88 28.53 15.14 -9.34
N SER A 89 27.62 14.38 -8.72
CA SER A 89 26.18 14.69 -8.67
C SER A 89 25.78 15.17 -7.27
N PRO A 90 25.53 16.48 -7.10
CA PRO A 90 25.03 17.00 -5.83
C PRO A 90 23.69 16.39 -5.43
N ALA A 91 22.80 16.15 -6.40
CA ALA A 91 21.52 15.51 -6.17
C ALA A 91 21.68 14.08 -5.63
N ALA A 92 22.62 13.30 -6.18
CA ALA A 92 22.90 11.95 -5.69
C ALA A 92 23.46 11.98 -4.26
N LEU A 93 24.42 12.89 -3.99
CA LEU A 93 24.96 13.07 -2.63
C LEU A 93 23.88 13.48 -1.63
N GLN A 94 22.97 14.37 -2.04
CA GLN A 94 21.85 14.81 -1.21
C GLN A 94 20.89 13.66 -0.91
N LEU A 95 20.49 12.87 -1.92
CA LEU A 95 19.63 11.71 -1.72
C LEU A 95 20.29 10.67 -0.82
N LEU A 96 21.57 10.35 -1.05
CA LEU A 96 22.32 9.40 -0.22
C LEU A 96 22.44 9.88 1.23
N ALA A 97 22.63 11.18 1.47
CA ALA A 97 22.64 11.73 2.82
C ALA A 97 21.28 11.58 3.53
N ILE A 98 20.16 11.78 2.81
CA ILE A 98 18.81 11.53 3.35
C ILE A 98 18.65 10.05 3.69
N VAL A 99 19.08 9.17 2.79
CA VAL A 99 19.01 7.71 2.96
C VAL A 99 19.82 7.26 4.18
N ASP A 100 21.02 7.77 4.39
CA ASP A 100 21.85 7.40 5.55
C ASP A 100 21.22 7.83 6.86
N ASN A 101 20.69 9.05 6.93
CA ASN A 101 19.99 9.55 8.10
C ASN A 101 18.75 8.70 8.41
N ALA A 102 18.06 8.22 7.38
CA ALA A 102 16.94 7.29 7.53
C ALA A 102 17.40 5.89 8.00
N ARG A 103 18.50 5.35 7.45
CA ARG A 103 19.10 4.05 7.85
C ARG A 103 19.55 4.06 9.31
N ALA A 104 19.97 5.20 9.84
CA ALA A 104 20.31 5.39 11.25
C ALA A 104 19.10 5.36 12.20
N ARG A 105 17.88 5.16 11.67
CA ARG A 105 16.62 5.12 12.43
C ARG A 105 15.83 3.85 12.13
N GLU A 106 14.86 3.57 12.99
CA GLU A 106 13.98 2.41 12.89
C GLU A 106 12.50 2.80 12.92
N GLY A 107 11.65 1.89 12.45
CA GLY A 107 10.19 2.02 12.45
C GLY A 107 9.71 3.37 11.92
N ARG A 108 8.79 4.00 12.67
CA ARG A 108 8.17 5.27 12.28
C ARG A 108 9.18 6.42 12.15
N ALA A 109 10.28 6.39 12.90
CA ALA A 109 11.29 7.45 12.84
C ALA A 109 12.07 7.42 11.52
N ARG A 110 12.31 6.24 10.94
CA ARG A 110 12.89 6.10 9.59
C ARG A 110 11.99 6.75 8.54
N LEU A 111 10.70 6.41 8.55
CA LEU A 111 9.73 6.95 7.61
C LEU A 111 9.61 8.49 7.74
N GLY A 112 9.56 8.96 8.99
CA GLY A 112 9.47 10.39 9.29
C GLY A 112 10.70 11.19 8.85
N GLU A 113 11.90 10.62 8.94
CA GLU A 113 13.13 11.27 8.46
C GLU A 113 13.07 11.50 6.95
N VAL A 114 12.71 10.47 6.17
CA VAL A 114 12.57 10.62 4.71
C VAL A 114 11.48 11.62 4.38
N ASN A 115 10.29 11.51 4.99
CA ASN A 115 9.18 12.43 4.72
C ASN A 115 9.61 13.89 4.94
N ARG A 116 10.23 14.15 6.09
CA ARG A 116 10.67 15.49 6.48
C ARG A 116 11.77 16.00 5.55
N ALA A 117 12.81 15.20 5.32
CA ALA A 117 13.97 15.65 4.56
C ALA A 117 13.62 15.94 3.10
N ILE A 118 12.80 15.10 2.45
CA ILE A 118 12.32 15.36 1.09
C ILE A 118 11.41 16.59 1.05
N ASN A 119 10.47 16.73 2.00
CA ASN A 119 9.60 17.92 2.05
C ASN A 119 10.37 19.24 2.25
N LEU A 120 11.57 19.20 2.83
CA LEU A 120 12.44 20.38 3.00
C LEU A 120 13.39 20.59 1.82
N ALA A 121 13.72 19.53 1.08
CA ALA A 121 14.65 19.56 -0.04
C ALA A 121 14.01 20.10 -1.32
N ILE A 122 12.70 19.88 -1.48
CA ILE A 122 11.96 20.25 -2.68
C ILE A 122 11.03 21.42 -2.33
N ARG A 123 10.91 22.39 -3.24
CA ARG A 123 9.95 23.49 -3.14
C ARG A 123 8.73 23.20 -4.03
N PRO A 124 7.49 23.39 -3.57
CA PRO A 124 6.31 23.15 -4.39
C PRO A 124 6.31 24.04 -5.64
N MET A 125 6.14 23.44 -6.81
CA MET A 125 6.05 24.10 -8.11
C MET A 125 5.28 23.19 -9.08
N SER A 126 4.31 23.72 -9.82
CA SER A 126 3.62 22.93 -10.84
C SER A 126 4.50 22.69 -12.06
N ASP A 127 4.28 21.57 -12.74
CA ASP A 127 5.01 21.27 -13.97
C ASP A 127 4.87 22.32 -15.06
N LEU A 128 3.69 22.94 -15.18
CA LEU A 128 3.52 24.01 -16.17
C LEU A 128 4.47 25.18 -15.90
N ALA A 129 4.74 25.51 -14.63
CA ALA A 129 5.69 26.54 -14.27
C ALA A 129 7.15 26.07 -14.40
N GLN A 130 7.42 24.79 -14.13
CA GLN A 130 8.77 24.21 -14.13
C GLN A 130 9.27 23.85 -15.54
N TYR A 131 8.44 23.14 -16.30
CA TYR A 131 8.76 22.50 -17.57
C TYR A 131 7.99 23.10 -18.76
N GLY A 132 7.01 23.97 -18.52
CA GLY A 132 6.14 24.51 -19.58
C GLY A 132 5.16 23.50 -20.15
N GLN A 133 5.01 22.34 -19.49
CA GLN A 133 4.13 21.24 -19.87
C GLN A 133 3.49 20.68 -18.60
N PRO A 134 2.22 20.25 -18.61
CA PRO A 134 1.58 19.68 -17.43
C PRO A 134 1.97 18.21 -17.21
N ASP A 135 2.00 17.77 -15.94
CA ASP A 135 1.98 16.37 -15.51
C ASP A 135 3.20 15.59 -16.06
N VAL A 136 4.39 16.06 -15.69
CA VAL A 136 5.73 15.56 -16.02
C VAL A 136 6.28 14.84 -14.80
N TRP A 137 6.30 13.51 -14.86
CA TRP A 137 6.79 12.70 -13.74
C TRP A 137 8.30 12.61 -13.79
N SER A 138 8.98 13.14 -12.76
CA SER A 138 10.44 13.22 -12.72
C SER A 138 11.04 12.20 -11.75
N SER A 139 12.22 11.67 -12.09
CA SER A 139 12.99 10.84 -11.18
C SER A 139 13.61 11.64 -10.01
N PRO A 140 13.97 10.99 -8.88
CA PRO A 140 14.47 11.66 -7.69
C PRO A 140 15.70 12.55 -7.92
N LEU A 141 16.69 12.15 -8.74
CA LEU A 141 17.86 13.00 -8.97
C LEU A 141 17.52 14.21 -9.83
N VAL A 142 16.59 14.08 -10.78
CA VAL A 142 16.07 15.21 -11.57
C VAL A 142 15.37 16.20 -10.65
N THR A 143 14.41 15.74 -9.84
CA THR A 143 13.67 16.59 -8.89
C THR A 143 14.60 17.28 -7.89
N LEU A 144 15.57 16.56 -7.32
CA LEU A 144 16.52 17.14 -6.35
C LEU A 144 17.52 18.10 -7.01
N ALA A 145 17.92 17.87 -8.27
CA ALA A 145 18.75 18.80 -9.02
C ALA A 145 18.02 20.11 -9.31
N HIS A 146 16.71 20.05 -9.59
CA HIS A 146 15.87 21.23 -9.74
C HIS A 146 15.52 21.89 -8.39
N GLY A 147 15.44 21.11 -7.31
CA GLY A 147 14.99 21.55 -5.99
C GLY A 147 13.52 22.00 -5.98
N ALA A 148 12.74 21.57 -6.97
CA ALA A 148 11.33 21.91 -7.15
C ALA A 148 10.58 20.78 -7.87
N GLY A 149 9.28 20.69 -7.61
CA GLY A 149 8.35 19.73 -8.20
C GLY A 149 6.98 19.84 -7.53
N ASP A 150 6.01 19.06 -8.01
CA ASP A 150 4.67 18.94 -7.43
C ASP A 150 4.45 17.57 -6.77
N CYS A 151 3.21 17.07 -6.68
CA CYS A 151 2.88 16.02 -5.72
C CYS A 151 3.55 14.67 -6.03
N GLU A 152 3.59 14.29 -7.31
CA GLU A 152 4.18 13.04 -7.80
C GLU A 152 5.68 13.03 -7.62
N ASP A 153 6.37 14.13 -7.89
CA ASP A 153 7.82 14.24 -7.77
C ASP A 153 8.26 14.01 -6.31
N TYR A 154 7.53 14.57 -5.35
CA TYR A 154 7.78 14.31 -3.93
C TYR A 154 7.48 12.86 -3.56
N ALA A 155 6.38 12.31 -4.08
CA ALA A 155 5.98 10.94 -3.80
C ALA A 155 7.03 9.94 -4.32
N ILE A 156 7.49 10.12 -5.56
CA ILE A 156 8.54 9.31 -6.20
C ILE A 156 9.85 9.42 -5.41
N ALA A 157 10.29 10.64 -5.09
CA ALA A 157 11.51 10.85 -4.31
C ALA A 157 11.46 10.16 -2.93
N LYS A 158 10.32 10.22 -2.23
CA LYS A 158 10.12 9.52 -0.95
C LYS A 158 10.09 8.00 -1.12
N TYR A 159 9.38 7.50 -2.12
CA TYR A 159 9.30 6.06 -2.41
C TYR A 159 10.70 5.48 -2.63
N VAL A 160 11.51 6.11 -3.49
CA VAL A 160 12.87 5.66 -3.78
C VAL A 160 13.79 5.80 -2.57
N ALA A 161 13.73 6.92 -1.84
CA ALA A 161 14.53 7.10 -0.62
C ALA A 161 14.21 6.04 0.44
N LEU A 162 12.94 5.67 0.62
CA LEU A 162 12.54 4.60 1.55
C LEU A 162 13.01 3.22 1.10
N ARG A 163 12.92 2.91 -0.20
CA ARG A 163 13.50 1.69 -0.78
C ARG A 163 14.99 1.59 -0.49
N LEU A 164 15.74 2.64 -0.78
CA LEU A 164 17.18 2.70 -0.52
C LEU A 164 17.51 2.63 0.98
N ALA A 165 16.63 3.15 1.85
CA ALA A 165 16.74 3.04 3.30
C ALA A 165 16.35 1.64 3.86
N GLY A 166 16.01 0.69 2.98
CA GLY A 166 15.76 -0.71 3.35
C GLY A 166 14.33 -0.99 3.83
N VAL A 167 13.35 -0.18 3.44
CA VAL A 167 11.94 -0.56 3.57
C VAL A 167 11.59 -1.55 2.46
N ASP A 168 10.87 -2.62 2.83
CA ASP A 168 10.53 -3.71 1.92
C ASP A 168 9.65 -3.24 0.74
N ALA A 169 9.75 -3.98 -0.36
CA ALA A 169 8.98 -3.73 -1.56
C ALA A 169 7.47 -3.82 -1.36
N ASP A 170 7.06 -4.85 -0.64
CA ASP A 170 5.67 -5.13 -0.37
C ASP A 170 5.05 -4.14 0.63
N ASP A 171 5.89 -3.34 1.29
CA ASP A 171 5.52 -2.32 2.28
C ASP A 171 5.58 -0.89 1.69
N LEU A 172 5.74 -0.72 0.38
CA LEU A 172 5.81 0.60 -0.25
C LEU A 172 4.94 0.73 -1.47
N ARG A 173 4.21 1.85 -1.56
CA ARG A 173 3.37 2.21 -2.70
C ARG A 173 3.50 3.69 -3.03
N LEU A 174 3.29 4.02 -4.28
CA LEU A 174 2.78 5.34 -4.68
C LEU A 174 1.26 5.24 -4.78
N VAL A 175 0.55 6.24 -4.28
CA VAL A 175 -0.91 6.27 -4.26
C VAL A 175 -1.36 7.56 -4.91
N VAL A 176 -2.21 7.45 -5.94
CA VAL A 176 -2.87 8.60 -6.58
C VAL A 176 -4.33 8.61 -6.14
N MET A 177 -4.78 9.75 -5.64
CA MET A 177 -6.12 9.96 -5.11
C MET A 177 -6.72 11.24 -5.68
N HIS A 178 -8.05 11.30 -5.77
CA HIS A 178 -8.76 12.52 -6.12
C HIS A 178 -9.19 13.28 -4.86
N ASP A 179 -8.72 14.52 -4.65
CA ASP A 179 -9.21 15.43 -3.62
C ASP A 179 -10.60 15.93 -4.01
N THR A 180 -11.62 15.50 -3.29
CA THR A 180 -13.02 15.80 -3.61
C THR A 180 -13.45 17.21 -3.18
N ILE A 181 -12.64 17.90 -2.37
CA ILE A 181 -12.87 19.29 -1.97
C ILE A 181 -12.26 20.24 -2.99
N ARG A 182 -11.02 19.95 -3.44
CA ARG A 182 -10.31 20.79 -4.40
C ARG A 182 -10.59 20.45 -5.86
N GLY A 183 -11.06 19.22 -6.14
CA GLY A 183 -11.32 18.72 -7.48
C GLY A 183 -10.05 18.44 -8.28
N GLU A 184 -8.94 18.11 -7.59
CA GLU A 184 -7.63 17.83 -8.19
C GLU A 184 -7.11 16.46 -7.76
N ASP A 185 -6.28 15.85 -8.60
CA ASP A 185 -5.59 14.61 -8.25
C ASP A 185 -4.35 14.92 -7.40
N HIS A 186 -4.02 14.01 -6.47
CA HIS A 186 -2.93 14.16 -5.53
C HIS A 186 -2.18 12.84 -5.38
N ALA A 187 -0.86 12.88 -5.56
CA ALA A 187 0.02 11.73 -5.39
C ALA A 187 0.77 11.78 -4.05
N VAL A 188 0.86 10.63 -3.38
CA VAL A 188 1.61 10.47 -2.13
C VAL A 188 2.38 9.15 -2.13
N ALA A 189 3.48 9.09 -1.37
CA ALA A 189 4.08 7.80 -1.01
C ALA A 189 3.31 7.22 0.19
N ALA A 190 3.14 5.90 0.21
CA ALA A 190 2.60 5.16 1.33
C ALA A 190 3.60 4.09 1.79
N ALA A 191 3.80 3.98 3.09
CA ALA A 191 4.69 3.00 3.68
C ALA A 191 3.97 2.21 4.77
N ARG A 192 4.07 0.88 4.74
CA ARG A 192 3.45 0.00 5.73
C ARG A 192 4.40 -0.20 6.92
N LEU A 193 3.87 -0.03 8.12
CA LEU A 193 4.58 -0.25 9.37
C LEU A 193 3.63 -0.91 10.36
N ASP A 194 4.04 -2.04 10.94
CA ASP A 194 3.25 -2.80 11.92
C ASP A 194 1.83 -3.16 11.44
N GLY A 195 1.65 -3.33 10.13
CA GLY A 195 0.35 -3.62 9.50
C GLY A 195 -0.49 -2.40 9.12
N HIS A 196 -0.02 -1.18 9.41
CA HIS A 196 -0.71 0.08 9.12
C HIS A 196 -0.04 0.82 7.96
N TRP A 197 -0.83 1.33 7.01
CA TRP A 197 -0.32 2.17 5.93
C TRP A 197 -0.24 3.62 6.36
N LEU A 198 0.94 4.22 6.26
CA LEU A 198 1.20 5.62 6.57
C LEU A 198 1.41 6.41 5.27
N MET A 199 0.64 7.48 5.10
CA MET A 199 0.72 8.41 3.98
C MET A 199 1.77 9.49 4.25
N LEU A 200 2.76 9.59 3.36
CA LEU A 200 3.84 10.56 3.38
C LEU A 200 3.56 11.66 2.35
N ASP A 201 2.78 12.64 2.78
CA ASP A 201 2.25 13.74 1.96
C ASP A 201 3.23 14.93 1.91
N ASN A 202 3.32 15.65 0.79
CA ASN A 202 4.12 16.88 0.68
C ASN A 202 3.43 18.10 1.33
N ASN A 203 2.10 18.06 1.46
CA ASN A 203 1.33 19.14 2.07
C ASN A 203 1.43 19.19 3.61
N ARG A 204 2.01 18.17 4.26
CA ARG A 204 2.15 18.09 5.71
C ARG A 204 3.32 17.21 6.15
N MET A 205 3.93 17.55 7.28
CA MET A 205 5.01 16.71 7.87
C MET A 205 4.47 15.50 8.62
N ALA A 206 3.24 15.57 9.13
CA ALA A 206 2.61 14.47 9.85
C ALA A 206 2.21 13.35 8.88
N MET A 207 2.72 12.14 9.12
CA MET A 207 2.27 10.96 8.38
C MET A 207 0.92 10.50 8.93
N VAL A 208 -0.07 10.37 8.05
CA VAL A 208 -1.46 10.04 8.38
C VAL A 208 -1.74 8.59 8.02
N GLU A 209 -2.43 7.84 8.86
CA GLU A 209 -2.85 6.48 8.52
C GLU A 209 -3.91 6.50 7.41
N ASP A 210 -3.88 5.51 6.53
CA ASP A 210 -4.82 5.38 5.41
C ASP A 210 -6.30 5.42 5.85
N VAL A 211 -6.63 4.79 6.96
CA VAL A 211 -7.98 4.79 7.58
C VAL A 211 -8.46 6.17 8.03
N ASP A 212 -7.53 7.10 8.24
CA ASP A 212 -7.78 8.48 8.67
C ASP A 212 -7.71 9.50 7.53
N VAL A 213 -7.42 9.05 6.30
CA VAL A 213 -7.56 9.89 5.12
C VAL A 213 -9.05 10.14 4.85
N ARG A 214 -9.42 11.42 4.69
CA ARG A 214 -10.80 11.88 4.48
C ARG A 214 -10.85 12.76 3.24
N ASN A 215 -12.02 12.79 2.59
CA ASN A 215 -12.30 13.62 1.41
C ASN A 215 -11.44 13.29 0.17
N TYR A 216 -10.84 12.11 0.13
CA TYR A 216 -10.15 11.60 -1.04
C TYR A 216 -10.89 10.40 -1.60
N ARG A 217 -10.82 10.21 -2.92
CA ARG A 217 -11.16 8.95 -3.57
C ARG A 217 -9.88 8.32 -4.10
N PRO A 218 -9.45 7.14 -3.60
CA PRO A 218 -8.28 6.48 -4.15
C PRO A 218 -8.55 6.07 -5.61
N LEU A 219 -7.60 6.33 -6.50
CA LEU A 219 -7.73 6.07 -7.94
C LEU A 219 -6.77 4.95 -8.37
N PHE A 220 -5.49 5.13 -8.04
CA PHE A 220 -4.43 4.22 -8.47
C PHE A 220 -3.44 3.94 -7.35
N VAL A 221 -2.80 2.79 -7.45
CA VAL A 221 -1.63 2.42 -6.66
C VAL A 221 -0.55 1.96 -7.62
N LEU A 222 0.71 2.32 -7.36
CA LEU A 222 1.86 1.97 -8.17
C LEU A 222 2.99 1.43 -7.30
N ASP A 223 3.73 0.49 -7.86
CA ASP A 223 4.94 -0.10 -7.27
C ASP A 223 5.80 -0.72 -8.38
N GLU A 224 6.79 -1.54 -8.01
CA GLU A 224 7.67 -2.24 -8.97
C GLU A 224 6.96 -3.29 -9.85
N ARG A 225 5.72 -3.67 -9.51
CA ARG A 225 4.90 -4.60 -10.30
C ARG A 225 4.10 -3.85 -11.37
N GLY A 226 4.02 -2.52 -11.28
CA GLY A 226 3.50 -1.63 -12.32
C GLY A 226 2.45 -0.65 -11.79
N THR A 227 1.38 -0.44 -12.56
CA THR A 227 0.28 0.47 -12.23
C THR A 227 -1.01 -0.31 -12.05
N MET A 228 -1.71 -0.11 -10.93
CA MET A 228 -2.99 -0.76 -10.63
C MET A 228 -4.05 0.29 -10.34
N ARG A 229 -5.30 -0.02 -10.73
CA ARG A 229 -6.49 0.78 -10.42
C ARG A 229 -7.21 0.16 -9.24
N TYR A 230 -7.68 0.98 -8.30
CA TYR A 230 -8.57 0.51 -7.25
C TYR A 230 -9.96 0.17 -7.81
N ILE A 231 -10.53 -0.94 -7.34
CA ILE A 231 -11.87 -1.42 -7.72
C ILE A 231 -12.89 -0.91 -6.69
N ASP A 232 -14.09 -0.55 -7.16
CA ASP A 232 -15.23 -0.12 -6.32
C ASP A 232 -14.86 0.94 -5.28
N THR A 233 -14.25 2.05 -5.72
CA THR A 233 -13.67 3.06 -4.83
C THR A 233 -14.73 3.94 -4.16
N PRO A 234 -15.05 3.72 -2.86
CA PRO A 234 -15.93 4.63 -2.17
C PRO A 234 -15.23 5.98 -1.98
N LEU A 235 -16.03 7.04 -1.79
CA LEU A 235 -15.50 8.27 -1.21
C LEU A 235 -15.03 7.95 0.22
N LEU A 236 -13.77 8.27 0.56
CA LEU A 236 -13.31 8.15 1.93
C LEU A 236 -14.00 9.25 2.73
N ALA A 237 -14.97 8.84 3.55
CA ALA A 237 -16.01 9.68 4.13
C ALA A 237 -15.49 11.05 4.61
N GLY A 238 -16.22 12.13 4.29
CA GLY A 238 -16.20 13.32 5.13
C GLY A 238 -16.69 12.93 6.53
N GLY A 239 -16.25 13.64 7.58
CA GLY A 239 -16.74 13.40 8.94
C GLY A 239 -18.27 13.32 9.02
N PRO A 240 -18.84 12.67 10.05
CA PRO A 240 -20.26 12.37 10.10
C PRO A 240 -21.11 13.60 9.80
N ASP A 241 -21.96 13.47 8.78
CA ASP A 241 -22.93 14.48 8.39
C ASP A 241 -23.88 14.75 9.57
N PRO A 242 -23.89 15.94 10.17
CA PRO A 242 -24.78 16.26 11.29
C PRO A 242 -26.26 16.10 10.90
N ASP A 243 -26.60 16.22 9.61
CA ASP A 243 -27.97 16.08 9.14
C ASP A 243 -28.43 14.60 9.08
N ALA A 244 -27.51 13.66 8.85
CA ALA A 244 -27.81 12.23 8.89
C ALA A 244 -28.11 11.75 10.32
N ALA A 245 -27.45 12.32 11.34
CA ALA A 245 -27.75 12.06 12.74
C ALA A 245 -29.13 12.60 13.15
N LEU A 246 -29.49 13.81 12.67
CA LEU A 246 -30.81 14.41 12.89
C LEU A 246 -31.95 13.62 12.22
N LEU A 247 -31.72 13.05 11.03
CA LEU A 247 -32.66 12.17 10.35
C LEU A 247 -32.91 10.86 11.10
N ALA A 248 -31.86 10.26 11.68
CA ALA A 248 -31.98 9.04 12.48
C ALA A 248 -32.77 9.27 13.79
N LEU A 249 -32.63 10.45 14.42
CA LEU A 249 -33.40 10.84 15.60
C LEU A 249 -34.88 11.10 15.28
N ASN A 250 -35.20 11.65 14.11
CA ASN A 250 -36.59 11.93 13.71
C ASN A 250 -37.38 10.68 13.27
N LEU A 251 -36.70 9.64 12.79
CA LEU A 251 -37.34 8.36 12.42
C LEU A 251 -37.66 7.48 13.64
N ALA A 252 -36.95 7.65 14.76
CA ALA A 252 -37.23 6.93 16.01
C ALA A 252 -38.36 7.54 16.86
N GLY A 253 -38.85 8.74 16.49
CA GLY A 253 -39.78 9.54 17.30
C GLY A 253 -41.25 9.54 16.87
N GLN A 254 -41.65 8.81 15.83
CA GLN A 254 -43.06 8.81 15.40
C GLN A 254 -43.88 7.74 16.13
N PRO A 255 -44.87 8.10 16.97
CA PRO A 255 -45.81 7.11 17.51
C PRO A 255 -46.77 6.64 16.41
N ALA A 256 -47.00 5.34 16.35
CA ALA A 256 -47.99 4.72 15.47
C ALA A 256 -49.39 5.27 15.79
N SER A 257 -49.98 6.03 14.86
CA SER A 257 -51.37 6.44 14.96
C SER A 257 -52.29 5.27 14.59
N ALA A 258 -53.00 4.76 15.59
CA ALA A 258 -54.07 3.79 15.41
C ALA A 258 -55.27 4.47 14.72
N SER A 259 -55.77 3.83 13.67
CA SER A 259 -57.03 4.14 13.01
C SER A 259 -58.20 3.95 13.97
N SER A 260 -59.08 4.95 14.10
CA SER A 260 -60.44 4.74 14.59
C SER A 260 -61.42 5.18 13.51
N SER A 261 -62.08 4.19 12.93
CA SER A 261 -63.38 4.31 12.29
C SER A 261 -64.41 4.02 13.36
N ASP A 262 -65.28 4.98 13.67
CA ASP A 262 -66.61 4.64 14.17
C ASP A 262 -67.64 5.69 13.75
N GLN A 263 -68.77 5.15 13.34
CA GLN A 263 -69.98 5.82 12.89
C GLN A 263 -70.79 6.27 14.12
N ASP A 264 -71.30 7.49 14.09
CA ASP A 264 -72.72 7.85 14.29
C ASP A 264 -72.93 9.36 14.20
#